data_AF-A0A962D8X7-F1
#
_entry.id   AF-A0A962D8X7-F1
#
_cell.length_a   1.000
_cell.length_b   1.000
_cell.length_c   1.000
_cell.angle_alpha   90.00
_cell.angle_beta   90.00
_cell.angle_gamma   90.00
#
_symmetry.space_group_name_H-M   'P 1'
#
loop_
_entity.id
_entity.type
_entity.pdbx_description
1 polymer ?
#
loop_
_entity_poly.entity_id
_entity_poly.type
_entity_poly.pdbx_seq_one_letter_code
_entity_poly.pdbx_strand_id
1 'polypeptide(L)'
;MKGFLKEHFVLIAGLALPLFLSAVFFFSANFPMNAIDPPRYAAVFVHEYYYRNNPDYPYKVDINEKGYAEFHYYPVTDEKLRNWNLPAVYLYEPKKRKVRRIELPKIPDFKSEATLPIADLEGVKINTSKTSPDGFTFVQDYKGSGNIMTHLFGGGYSGGYRYFFVKESHRFPIEFETSPFYGNGDLIGWVVDEDTP
;
A
#
# COMPACT_ATOMS: atom_id res chain seq x y z
N MET A 1 -3.69 39.05 -46.87
CA MET A 1 -3.77 38.41 -45.53
C MET A 1 -3.07 39.19 -44.42
N LYS A 2 -1.87 39.78 -44.64
CA LYS A 2 -1.17 40.57 -43.60
C LYS A 2 -1.94 41.80 -43.08
N GLY A 3 -2.76 42.47 -43.92
CA GLY A 3 -3.56 43.64 -43.53
C GLY A 3 -4.67 43.29 -42.54
N PHE A 4 -5.44 42.23 -42.85
CA PHE A 4 -6.54 41.74 -42.01
C PHE A 4 -6.09 41.30 -40.61
N LEU A 5 -4.94 40.62 -40.51
CA LEU A 5 -4.34 40.24 -39.23
C LEU A 5 -3.92 41.45 -38.38
N LYS A 6 -3.53 42.58 -39.02
CA LYS A 6 -3.16 43.82 -38.33
C LYS A 6 -4.37 44.63 -37.88
N GLU A 7 -5.41 44.70 -38.69
CA GLU A 7 -6.65 45.45 -38.38
C GLU A 7 -7.49 44.79 -37.30
N HIS A 8 -7.50 43.46 -37.23
CA HIS A 8 -8.28 42.72 -36.25
C HIS A 8 -7.41 42.05 -35.18
N PHE A 9 -6.18 42.52 -34.99
CA PHE A 9 -5.21 41.90 -34.07
C PHE A 9 -5.77 41.71 -32.67
N VAL A 10 -6.47 42.71 -32.13
CA VAL A 10 -7.08 42.65 -30.78
C VAL A 10 -8.13 41.53 -30.70
N LEU A 11 -8.93 41.36 -31.75
CA LEU A 11 -10.01 40.37 -31.80
C LEU A 11 -9.44 38.95 -31.98
N ILE A 12 -8.41 38.82 -32.81
CA ILE A 12 -7.69 37.57 -33.03
C ILE A 12 -6.94 37.16 -31.76
N ALA A 13 -6.25 38.08 -31.08
CA ALA A 13 -5.58 37.81 -29.82
C ALA A 13 -6.57 37.44 -28.71
N GLY A 14 -7.70 38.15 -28.63
CA GLY A 14 -8.76 37.89 -27.65
C GLY A 14 -9.43 36.52 -27.83
N LEU A 15 -9.51 36.01 -29.06
CA LEU A 15 -10.07 34.68 -29.35
C LEU A 15 -9.01 33.57 -29.27
N ALA A 16 -7.81 33.83 -29.78
CA ALA A 16 -6.74 32.84 -29.88
C ALA A 16 -6.11 32.52 -28.53
N LEU A 17 -5.95 33.51 -27.65
CA LEU A 17 -5.34 33.31 -26.33
C LEU A 17 -6.12 32.30 -25.46
N PRO A 18 -7.45 32.43 -25.26
CA PRO A 18 -8.20 31.45 -24.47
C PRO A 18 -8.21 30.07 -25.12
N LEU A 19 -8.35 29.97 -26.45
CA LEU A 19 -8.26 28.69 -27.16
C LEU A 19 -6.88 28.03 -27.01
N PHE A 20 -5.81 28.82 -27.07
CA PHE A 20 -4.45 28.34 -26.88
C PHE A 20 -4.24 27.85 -25.44
N LEU A 21 -4.70 28.61 -24.43
CA LEU A 21 -4.66 28.16 -23.04
C LEU A 21 -5.47 26.88 -22.84
N SER A 22 -6.69 26.78 -23.39
CA SER A 22 -7.49 25.55 -23.34
C SER A 22 -6.77 24.37 -23.96
N ALA A 23 -6.08 24.58 -25.10
CA ALA A 23 -5.28 23.53 -25.73
C ALA A 23 -4.09 23.12 -24.84
N VAL A 24 -3.35 24.06 -24.28
CA VAL A 24 -2.24 23.77 -23.35
C VAL A 24 -2.72 22.99 -22.12
N PHE A 25 -3.83 23.40 -21.50
CA PHE A 25 -4.42 22.66 -20.39
C PHE A 25 -4.93 21.28 -20.80
N PHE A 26 -5.53 21.17 -21.98
CA PHE A 26 -5.97 19.88 -22.51
C PHE A 26 -4.80 18.94 -22.74
N PHE A 27 -3.73 19.38 -23.40
CA PHE A 27 -2.53 18.56 -23.60
C PHE A 27 -1.80 18.27 -22.30
N SER A 28 -1.74 19.21 -21.35
CA SER A 28 -1.16 18.98 -20.03
C SER A 28 -1.96 17.97 -19.20
N ALA A 29 -3.30 18.04 -19.26
CA ALA A 29 -4.19 17.11 -18.55
C ALA A 29 -4.22 15.70 -19.17
N ASN A 30 -4.00 15.59 -20.48
CA ASN A 30 -4.07 14.33 -21.21
C ASN A 30 -2.69 13.79 -21.60
N PHE A 31 -1.60 14.45 -21.23
CA PHE A 31 -0.26 13.91 -21.46
C PHE A 31 -0.13 12.64 -20.60
N PRO A 32 0.11 11.46 -21.20
CA PRO A 32 0.44 10.29 -20.41
C PRO A 32 1.80 10.57 -19.78
N MET A 33 1.82 10.94 -18.50
CA MET A 33 3.04 10.78 -17.70
C MET A 33 3.44 9.32 -17.89
N ASN A 34 4.68 9.11 -18.38
CA ASN A 34 5.24 7.80 -18.70
C ASN A 34 4.68 6.74 -17.77
N ALA A 35 3.81 5.88 -18.29
CA ALA A 35 3.14 4.87 -17.48
C ALA A 35 4.21 3.90 -16.99
N ILE A 36 4.63 4.07 -15.74
CA ILE A 36 5.53 3.11 -15.08
C ILE A 36 4.81 1.76 -15.08
N ASP A 37 5.55 0.71 -15.43
CA ASP A 37 5.01 -0.66 -15.37
C ASP A 37 4.49 -0.96 -13.96
N PRO A 38 3.36 -1.67 -13.83
CA PRO A 38 2.82 -2.05 -12.53
C PRO A 38 3.82 -2.94 -11.75
N PRO A 39 3.73 -2.99 -10.41
CA PRO A 39 4.55 -3.88 -9.60
C PRO A 39 4.48 -5.33 -10.09
N ARG A 40 5.65 -5.93 -10.37
CA ARG A 40 5.76 -7.31 -10.87
C ARG A 40 5.97 -8.33 -9.77
N TYR A 41 6.48 -7.91 -8.61
CA TYR A 41 6.76 -8.76 -7.47
C TYR A 41 5.59 -8.82 -6.49
N ALA A 42 5.34 -10.00 -5.94
CA ALA A 42 4.41 -10.15 -4.83
C ALA A 42 5.02 -9.58 -3.54
N ALA A 43 4.16 -9.11 -2.64
CA ALA A 43 4.57 -8.50 -1.39
C ALA A 43 3.77 -9.09 -0.23
N VAL A 44 4.45 -9.36 0.88
CA VAL A 44 3.84 -9.79 2.12
C VAL A 44 3.92 -8.65 3.13
N PHE A 45 2.78 -8.30 3.71
CA PHE A 45 2.70 -7.23 4.70
C PHE A 45 1.68 -7.58 5.78
N VAL A 46 1.85 -6.97 6.94
CA VAL A 46 0.97 -7.14 8.10
C VAL A 46 0.11 -5.91 8.29
N HIS A 47 -1.07 -6.11 8.84
CA HIS A 47 -1.98 -5.07 9.30
C HIS A 47 -2.37 -5.34 10.75
N GLU A 48 -2.80 -4.30 11.46
CA GLU A 48 -3.09 -4.35 12.90
C GLU A 48 -1.87 -4.78 13.74
N TYR A 49 -0.68 -4.60 13.19
CA TYR A 49 0.57 -4.84 13.89
C TYR A 49 0.96 -3.59 14.69
N TYR A 50 0.03 -3.15 15.55
CA TYR A 50 0.13 -1.95 16.37
C TYR A 50 1.41 -1.90 17.23
N TYR A 51 2.06 -3.05 17.40
CA TYR A 51 3.05 -3.29 18.42
C TYR A 51 4.21 -4.17 17.91
N ARG A 52 4.62 -4.01 16.64
CA ARG A 52 5.80 -4.70 16.05
C ARG A 52 7.04 -4.74 16.95
N ASN A 53 7.25 -3.66 17.69
CA ASN A 53 8.39 -3.48 18.58
C ASN A 53 8.00 -3.48 20.06
N ASN A 54 6.77 -3.87 20.40
CA ASN A 54 6.38 -4.03 21.79
C ASN A 54 6.80 -5.44 22.25
N PRO A 55 7.72 -5.56 23.21
CA PRO A 55 8.10 -6.87 23.76
C PRO A 55 6.92 -7.58 24.43
N ASP A 56 5.86 -6.85 24.82
CA ASP A 56 4.69 -7.42 25.48
C ASP A 56 3.63 -7.94 24.50
N TYR A 57 3.84 -7.79 23.18
CA TYR A 57 2.89 -8.28 22.18
C TYR A 57 3.17 -9.75 21.84
N PRO A 58 2.21 -10.66 22.07
CA PRO A 58 2.48 -12.10 22.04
C PRO A 58 2.64 -12.69 20.65
N TYR A 59 2.37 -11.92 19.59
CA TYR A 59 2.38 -12.43 18.23
C TYR A 59 3.43 -11.73 17.39
N LYS A 60 4.24 -12.48 16.65
CA LYS A 60 5.20 -11.91 15.72
C LYS A 60 5.22 -12.70 14.43
N VAL A 61 5.21 -11.99 13.30
CA VAL A 61 5.46 -12.59 11.99
C VAL A 61 6.82 -12.09 11.55
N ASP A 62 7.74 -13.02 11.33
CA ASP A 62 9.11 -12.70 10.92
C ASP A 62 9.57 -13.63 9.79
N ILE A 63 10.72 -13.31 9.20
CA ILE A 63 11.37 -14.14 8.20
C ILE A 63 12.58 -14.80 8.85
N ASN A 64 12.67 -16.13 8.76
CA ASN A 64 13.81 -16.87 9.29
C ASN A 64 15.08 -16.64 8.45
N GLU A 65 16.22 -17.10 8.94
CA GLU A 65 17.52 -16.96 8.25
C GLU A 65 17.54 -17.57 6.84
N LYS A 66 16.62 -18.50 6.55
CA LYS A 66 16.48 -19.17 5.25
C LYS A 66 15.54 -18.42 4.29
N GLY A 67 14.91 -17.33 4.73
CA GLY A 67 14.00 -16.52 3.90
C GLY A 67 12.54 -16.96 3.92
N TYR A 68 12.13 -17.83 4.84
CA TYR A 68 10.73 -18.29 4.95
C TYR A 68 9.99 -17.58 6.08
N ALA A 69 8.69 -17.35 5.88
CA ALA A 69 7.85 -16.70 6.87
C ALA A 69 7.49 -17.64 8.03
N GLU A 70 7.67 -17.15 9.26
CA GLU A 70 7.35 -17.84 10.50
C GLU A 70 6.42 -17.00 11.36
N PHE A 71 5.50 -17.67 12.04
CA PHE A 71 4.63 -17.08 13.06
C PHE A 71 5.09 -17.52 14.43
N HIS A 72 5.49 -16.55 15.25
CA HIS A 72 5.92 -16.75 16.63
C HIS A 72 4.81 -16.34 17.59
N TYR A 73 4.58 -17.18 18.59
CA TYR A 73 3.73 -16.93 19.73
C TYR A 73 4.56 -16.95 21.01
N TYR A 74 4.45 -15.88 21.81
CA TYR A 74 5.05 -15.75 23.12
C TYR A 74 3.96 -15.78 24.21
N PRO A 75 4.06 -16.64 25.23
CA PRO A 75 3.06 -16.73 26.28
C PRO A 75 3.06 -15.45 27.12
N VAL A 76 1.87 -14.91 27.39
CA VAL A 76 1.69 -13.71 28.22
C VAL A 76 1.42 -14.14 29.66
N THR A 77 2.18 -13.60 30.60
CA THR A 77 2.06 -13.93 32.03
C THR A 77 0.80 -13.35 32.68
N ASP A 78 0.25 -12.26 32.13
CA ASP A 78 -0.97 -11.60 32.63
C ASP A 78 -2.16 -11.84 31.68
N GLU A 79 -3.17 -12.58 32.15
CA GLU A 79 -4.38 -12.87 31.38
C GLU A 79 -5.18 -11.62 31.01
N LYS A 80 -5.02 -10.49 31.73
CA LYS A 80 -5.68 -9.22 31.37
C LYS A 80 -5.12 -8.62 30.08
N LEU A 81 -3.90 -8.99 29.71
CA LEU A 81 -3.26 -8.63 28.45
C LEU A 81 -3.59 -9.65 27.35
N ARG A 82 -4.47 -10.63 27.55
CA ARG A 82 -4.75 -11.66 26.53
C ARG A 82 -5.68 -11.21 25.40
N ASN A 83 -6.31 -10.04 25.50
CA ASN A 83 -7.29 -9.55 24.53
C ASN A 83 -6.66 -8.91 23.27
N TRP A 84 -5.55 -9.46 22.78
CA TRP A 84 -4.89 -8.98 21.57
C TRP A 84 -5.45 -9.69 20.34
N ASN A 85 -5.93 -8.90 19.38
CA ASN A 85 -6.27 -9.42 18.06
C ASN A 85 -5.03 -10.03 17.39
N LEU A 86 -5.22 -11.15 16.69
CA LEU A 86 -4.18 -11.72 15.83
C LEU A 86 -3.84 -10.72 14.72
N PRO A 87 -2.54 -10.56 14.38
CA PRO A 87 -2.16 -9.71 13.26
C PRO A 87 -2.76 -10.27 11.97
N ALA A 88 -3.20 -9.38 11.08
CA ALA A 88 -3.71 -9.78 9.77
C ALA A 88 -2.54 -9.76 8.78
N VAL A 89 -2.15 -10.93 8.29
CA VAL A 89 -1.14 -11.06 7.22
C VAL A 89 -1.83 -11.02 5.87
N TYR A 90 -1.22 -10.31 4.92
CA TYR A 90 -1.73 -10.13 3.58
C TYR A 90 -0.64 -10.40 2.54
N LEU A 91 -1.06 -10.99 1.41
CA LEU A 91 -0.26 -11.22 0.22
C LEU A 91 -0.83 -10.41 -0.94
N TYR A 92 0.00 -9.56 -1.54
CA TYR A 92 -0.30 -8.91 -2.81
C TYR A 92 0.09 -9.82 -3.97
N GLU A 93 -0.88 -10.13 -4.83
CA GLU A 93 -0.68 -10.92 -6.05
C GLU A 93 -0.59 -9.97 -7.27
N PRO A 94 0.59 -9.76 -7.87
CA PRO A 94 0.80 -8.77 -8.94
C PRO A 94 0.00 -9.10 -10.20
N LYS A 95 -0.15 -10.40 -10.52
CA LYS A 95 -0.94 -10.87 -11.68
C LYS A 95 -2.42 -10.51 -11.58
N LYS A 96 -2.99 -10.56 -10.38
CA LYS A 96 -4.41 -10.26 -10.14
C LYS A 96 -4.64 -8.82 -9.69
N ARG A 97 -3.56 -8.11 -9.32
CA ARG A 97 -3.58 -6.77 -8.69
C ARG A 97 -4.50 -6.73 -7.47
N LYS A 98 -4.52 -7.82 -6.71
CA LYS A 98 -5.39 -7.99 -5.54
C LYS A 98 -4.58 -8.39 -4.33
N VAL A 99 -5.11 -8.03 -3.18
CA VAL A 99 -4.61 -8.48 -1.89
C VAL A 99 -5.50 -9.61 -1.39
N ARG A 100 -4.86 -10.70 -0.97
CA ARG A 100 -5.51 -11.82 -0.27
C ARG A 100 -5.04 -11.85 1.18
N ARG A 101 -5.96 -12.08 2.11
CA ARG A 101 -5.61 -12.35 3.51
C ARG A 101 -5.06 -13.76 3.65
N ILE A 102 -3.98 -13.90 4.40
CA ILE A 102 -3.40 -15.18 4.79
C ILE A 102 -3.96 -15.57 6.16
N GLU A 103 -4.37 -16.83 6.29
CA GLU A 103 -4.76 -17.40 7.58
C GLU A 103 -3.51 -17.79 8.37
N LEU A 104 -3.40 -17.27 9.59
CA LEU A 104 -2.33 -17.64 10.51
C LEU A 104 -2.62 -19.02 11.14
N PRO A 105 -1.57 -19.80 11.45
CA PRO A 105 -1.73 -21.10 12.05
C PRO A 105 -2.38 -21.00 13.43
N LYS A 106 -3.19 -22.00 13.77
CA LYS A 106 -3.81 -22.09 15.10
C LYS A 106 -2.73 -22.42 16.13
N ILE A 107 -2.70 -21.64 17.21
CA ILE A 107 -1.78 -21.87 18.32
C ILE A 107 -2.26 -23.12 19.09
N PRO A 108 -1.42 -24.17 19.20
CA PRO A 108 -1.82 -25.44 19.82
C PRO A 108 -1.96 -25.33 21.34
N ASP A 109 -1.09 -24.56 21.99
CA ASP A 109 -1.13 -24.29 23.43
C ASP A 109 -0.69 -22.85 23.72
N PHE A 110 -1.48 -22.13 24.50
CA PHE A 110 -1.21 -20.74 24.88
C PHE A 110 -0.29 -20.63 26.12
N LYS A 111 0.23 -21.76 26.62
CA LYS A 111 1.11 -21.78 27.79
C LYS A 111 2.59 -21.82 27.45
N SER A 112 2.94 -22.16 26.21
CA SER A 112 4.34 -22.30 25.77
C SER A 112 4.61 -21.45 24.54
N GLU A 113 5.86 -21.04 24.38
CA GLU A 113 6.33 -20.38 23.17
C GLU A 113 6.24 -21.36 22.00
N ALA A 114 5.74 -20.88 20.86
CA ALA A 114 5.59 -21.69 19.66
C ALA A 114 6.02 -20.92 18.42
N THR A 115 6.81 -21.57 17.57
CA THR A 115 7.12 -21.11 16.21
C THR A 115 6.42 -22.03 15.22
N LEU A 116 5.55 -21.47 14.40
CA LEU A 116 4.69 -22.19 13.48
C LEU A 116 4.94 -21.70 12.04
N PRO A 117 5.06 -22.60 11.06
CA PRO A 117 5.11 -22.21 9.65
C PRO A 117 3.76 -21.65 9.20
N ILE A 118 3.80 -20.68 8.29
CA ILE A 118 2.60 -20.14 7.64
C ILE A 118 2.35 -20.95 6.37
N ALA A 119 1.35 -21.84 6.40
CA ALA A 119 1.07 -22.80 5.32
C ALA A 119 0.93 -22.14 3.93
N ASP A 120 0.26 -20.99 3.86
CA ASP A 120 0.06 -20.25 2.61
C ASP A 120 1.35 -19.66 2.01
N LEU A 121 2.43 -19.59 2.80
CA LEU A 121 3.73 -19.07 2.41
C LEU A 121 4.83 -20.15 2.48
N GLU A 122 4.44 -21.41 2.63
CA GLU A 122 5.39 -22.52 2.70
C GLU A 122 6.14 -22.66 1.36
N GLY A 123 7.46 -22.71 1.42
CA GLY A 123 8.31 -22.80 0.22
C GLY A 123 8.54 -21.47 -0.50
N VAL A 124 7.89 -20.37 -0.10
CA VAL A 124 8.05 -19.05 -0.72
C VAL A 124 9.24 -18.32 -0.11
N LYS A 125 10.22 -17.93 -0.92
CA LYS A 125 11.34 -17.10 -0.46
C LYS A 125 10.94 -15.64 -0.39
N ILE A 126 11.20 -15.01 0.75
CA ILE A 126 10.86 -13.60 1.01
C ILE A 126 12.13 -12.81 1.30
N ASN A 127 12.30 -11.70 0.58
CA ASN A 127 13.34 -10.71 0.80
C ASN A 127 12.80 -9.56 1.64
N THR A 128 13.41 -9.30 2.79
CA THR A 128 13.02 -8.25 3.74
C THR A 128 13.46 -6.83 3.34
N SER A 129 14.00 -6.66 2.13
CA SER A 129 14.36 -5.35 1.58
C SER A 129 13.16 -4.41 1.54
N LYS A 130 13.37 -3.14 1.93
CA LYS A 130 12.31 -2.11 1.87
C LYS A 130 11.84 -1.82 0.44
N THR A 131 12.74 -2.02 -0.52
CA THR A 131 12.49 -1.81 -1.94
C THR A 131 12.44 -3.15 -2.65
N SER A 132 11.45 -3.32 -3.51
CA SER A 132 11.32 -4.50 -4.36
C SER A 132 12.43 -4.54 -5.42
N PRO A 133 12.68 -5.70 -6.05
CA PRO A 133 13.68 -5.79 -7.12
C PRO A 133 13.37 -4.92 -8.34
N ASP A 134 12.10 -4.58 -8.59
CA ASP A 134 11.66 -3.65 -9.64
C ASP A 134 11.56 -2.17 -9.18
N GLY A 135 11.99 -1.84 -7.96
CA GLY A 135 12.15 -0.47 -7.48
C GLY A 135 10.94 0.15 -6.79
N PHE A 136 9.93 -0.66 -6.43
CA PHE A 136 8.78 -0.22 -5.66
C PHE A 136 9.05 -0.23 -4.16
N THR A 137 8.42 0.69 -3.45
CA THR A 137 8.44 0.77 -2.00
C THR A 137 7.03 0.73 -1.45
N PHE A 138 6.84 0.02 -0.35
CA PHE A 138 5.56 0.01 0.35
C PHE A 138 5.43 1.29 1.20
N VAL A 139 4.35 2.02 1.01
CA VAL A 139 4.06 3.26 1.74
C VAL A 139 2.65 3.20 2.30
N GLN A 140 2.55 3.47 3.59
CA GLN A 140 1.29 3.77 4.28
C GLN A 140 1.10 5.28 4.33
N ASP A 141 -0.08 5.74 3.92
CA ASP A 141 -0.50 7.14 3.98
C ASP A 141 -1.76 7.26 4.84
N TYR A 142 -1.85 8.28 5.67
CA TYR A 142 -3.04 8.55 6.47
C TYR A 142 -3.82 9.68 5.84
N LYS A 143 -5.02 9.38 5.34
CA LYS A 143 -5.92 10.44 4.85
C LYS A 143 -6.78 10.94 5.99
N GLY A 144 -6.35 12.03 6.62
CA GLY A 144 -7.20 12.83 7.49
C GLY A 144 -8.25 13.58 6.66
N SER A 145 -9.54 13.34 6.91
CA SER A 145 -10.62 14.09 6.27
C SER A 145 -10.78 15.46 6.96
N GLY A 146 -9.96 16.43 6.55
CA GLY A 146 -10.03 17.81 7.03
C GLY A 146 -9.77 18.78 5.89
N ASN A 147 -10.52 18.68 4.79
CA ASN A 147 -10.48 19.71 3.76
C ASN A 147 -11.55 20.78 4.05
N ILE A 148 -11.37 21.97 3.47
CA ILE A 148 -12.26 23.13 3.66
C ILE A 148 -13.70 22.81 3.21
N MET A 149 -13.84 21.92 2.22
CA MET A 149 -15.16 21.47 1.74
C MET A 149 -15.88 20.60 2.76
N THR A 150 -15.18 19.73 3.50
CA THR A 150 -15.75 18.97 4.62
C THR A 150 -16.25 19.90 5.74
N HIS A 151 -15.52 20.99 6.02
CA HIS A 151 -15.90 21.98 7.04
C HIS A 151 -17.10 22.83 6.63
N LEU A 152 -17.19 23.23 5.37
CA LEU A 152 -18.26 24.10 4.87
C LEU A 152 -19.56 23.36 4.57
N PHE A 153 -19.49 22.07 4.20
CA PHE A 153 -20.66 21.32 3.71
C PHE A 153 -21.02 20.10 4.57
N GLY A 154 -20.47 19.98 5.78
CA GLY A 154 -20.89 18.96 6.76
C GLY A 154 -20.65 17.51 6.30
N GLY A 155 -19.68 17.29 5.42
CA GLY A 155 -19.31 15.94 4.98
C GLY A 155 -18.77 15.12 6.16
N GLY A 156 -19.21 13.86 6.29
CA GLY A 156 -18.74 12.98 7.35
C GLY A 156 -17.23 12.80 7.34
N TYR A 157 -16.63 12.69 8.54
CA TYR A 157 -15.23 12.37 8.70
C TYR A 157 -15.00 10.91 8.32
N SER A 158 -14.35 10.64 7.18
CA SER A 158 -13.83 9.30 6.86
C SER A 158 -12.30 9.36 6.93
N GLY A 159 -11.77 9.21 8.14
CA GLY A 159 -10.34 8.97 8.34
C GLY A 159 -10.01 7.51 8.02
N GLY A 160 -8.88 7.27 7.39
CA GLY A 160 -8.44 5.91 7.10
C GLY A 160 -7.03 5.85 6.53
N TYR A 161 -6.35 4.73 6.81
CA TYR A 161 -5.07 4.43 6.21
C TYR A 161 -5.26 3.92 4.78
N ARG A 162 -4.37 4.35 3.90
CA ARG A 162 -4.28 3.89 2.51
C ARG A 162 -2.88 3.37 2.28
N TYR A 163 -2.80 2.32 1.48
CA TYR A 163 -1.55 1.65 1.20
C TYR A 163 -1.23 1.76 -0.29
N PHE A 164 0.04 2.03 -0.58
CA PHE A 164 0.52 2.25 -1.94
C PHE A 164 1.85 1.54 -2.16
N PHE A 165 2.05 1.06 -3.39
CA PHE A 165 3.38 0.83 -3.92
C PHE A 165 3.84 2.09 -4.64
N VAL A 166 4.99 2.62 -4.25
CA VAL A 166 5.53 3.87 -4.77
C VAL A 166 6.83 3.61 -5.50
N LYS A 167 6.92 4.11 -6.74
CA LYS A 167 8.14 4.15 -7.53
C LYS A 167 8.24 5.54 -8.16
N GLU A 168 9.32 6.24 -7.84
CA GLU A 168 9.51 7.66 -8.20
C GLU A 168 8.33 8.52 -7.71
N SER A 169 7.60 9.17 -8.63
CA SER A 169 6.40 9.97 -8.33
C SER A 169 5.09 9.18 -8.48
N HIS A 170 5.13 7.93 -8.95
CA HIS A 170 3.94 7.14 -9.22
C HIS A 170 3.52 6.33 -7.99
N ARG A 171 2.23 6.40 -7.68
CA ARG A 171 1.60 5.66 -6.58
C ARG A 171 0.61 4.65 -7.14
N PHE A 172 0.81 3.38 -6.81
CA PHE A 172 -0.09 2.29 -7.15
C PHE A 172 -0.91 1.92 -5.92
N PRO A 173 -2.22 2.22 -5.89
CA PRO A 173 -3.06 1.91 -4.75
C PRO A 173 -3.18 0.41 -4.54
N ILE A 174 -3.13 -0.01 -3.29
CA ILE A 174 -3.35 -1.38 -2.87
C ILE A 174 -4.82 -1.50 -2.45
N GLU A 175 -5.58 -2.29 -3.20
CA GLU A 175 -7.00 -2.52 -2.93
C GLU A 175 -7.19 -3.77 -2.07
N PHE A 176 -7.90 -3.60 -0.96
CA PHE A 176 -8.27 -4.65 -0.04
C PHE A 176 -9.74 -5.05 -0.26
N GLU A 177 -10.05 -6.35 -0.27
CA GLU A 177 -11.43 -6.83 -0.39
C GLU A 177 -12.30 -6.39 0.79
N THR A 178 -11.71 -6.29 1.97
CA THR A 178 -12.33 -5.68 3.15
C THR A 178 -11.39 -4.58 3.63
N SER A 179 -11.87 -3.33 3.60
CA SER A 179 -11.06 -2.18 4.03
C SER A 179 -10.57 -2.43 5.45
N PRO A 180 -9.26 -2.40 5.71
CA PRO A 180 -8.76 -2.36 7.07
C PRO A 180 -9.26 -1.07 7.72
N PHE A 181 -10.24 -1.18 8.62
CA PHE A 181 -10.93 -0.01 9.17
C PHE A 181 -10.00 0.83 10.07
N TYR A 182 -9.03 0.20 10.75
CA TYR A 182 -8.10 0.86 11.67
C TYR A 182 -6.82 0.02 11.82
N GLY A 183 -5.64 0.60 11.59
CA GLY A 183 -4.37 -0.09 11.87
C GLY A 183 -3.19 0.45 11.08
N ASN A 184 -2.00 0.34 11.67
CA ASN A 184 -0.76 0.50 10.93
C ASN A 184 -0.46 -0.78 10.17
N GLY A 185 0.01 -0.63 8.94
CA GLY A 185 0.41 -1.72 8.08
C GLY A 185 1.88 -1.62 7.76
N ASP A 186 2.57 -2.75 7.84
CA ASP A 186 4.03 -2.81 7.74
C ASP A 186 4.43 -3.88 6.73
N LEU A 187 5.43 -3.56 5.91
CA LEU A 187 6.02 -4.54 4.99
C LEU A 187 6.81 -5.59 5.79
N ILE A 188 6.54 -6.87 5.51
CA ILE A 188 7.40 -7.99 5.92
C ILE A 188 8.50 -8.17 4.88
N GLY A 189 8.11 -8.25 3.60
CA GLY A 189 9.07 -8.36 2.51
C GLY A 189 8.43 -8.64 1.15
N TRP A 190 9.28 -8.81 0.15
CA TRP A 190 8.93 -9.11 -1.23
C TRP A 190 9.18 -10.58 -1.52
N VAL A 191 8.24 -11.23 -2.19
CA VAL A 191 8.43 -12.60 -2.66
C VAL A 191 9.45 -12.59 -3.78
N VAL A 192 10.52 -13.36 -3.61
CA VAL A 192 11.63 -13.51 -4.55
C VAL A 192 11.76 -15.00 -4.88
N ASP A 193 10.79 -15.53 -5.60
CA ASP A 193 10.96 -16.87 -6.16
C ASP A 193 12.04 -16.84 -7.25
N GLU A 194 12.85 -17.89 -7.29
CA GLU A 194 13.86 -18.12 -8.34
C GLU A 194 13.24 -18.26 -9.73
N ASP A 195 11.92 -18.43 -9.82
CA ASP A 195 11.13 -18.55 -11.06
C ASP A 195 10.19 -17.35 -11.30
N THR A 196 10.70 -16.12 -11.14
CA THR A 196 9.97 -14.94 -11.65
C THR A 196 10.58 -14.49 -13.00
N PRO A 197 9.91 -14.73 -14.15
CA PRO A 197 10.33 -14.22 -15.45
C PRO A 197 10.11 -12.71 -15.66
#